data_AF-A0A3N5RAC6-F1
#
_entry.id   AF-A0A3N5RAC6-F1
#
_cell.length_a   1.000
_cell.length_b   1.000
_cell.length_c   1.000
_cell.angle_alpha   90.00
_cell.angle_beta   90.00
_cell.angle_gamma   90.00
#
_symmetry.space_group_name_H-M   'P 1'
#
loop_
_entity.id
_entity.type
_entity.pdbx_description
1 polymer ?
#
loop_
_entity_poly.entity_id
_entity_poly.type
_entity_poly.pdbx_seq_one_letter_code
_entity_poly.pdbx_strand_id
1 'polypeptide(L)'
;MVRSASIAGSLFIVDAFVFNQGVLASVICLGIVLIMLINSLRYRKDFKKRLIIMGIYAAGAVLTIGAIRFNNNMARQRAEIIIQACEQYWHQKGGFPDRLEDLAPDYLKQVPRAKYAFSNSRFIYRSGPDRHTLMYVAFPPFGRKVYSLENRKWGQLD
;
A
#
# COMPACT_ATOMS: atom_id res chain seq x y z
N MET A 1 7.01 26.12 -13.48
CA MET A 1 5.80 25.55 -12.84
C MET A 1 5.30 24.33 -13.58
N VAL A 2 4.91 24.43 -14.86
CA VAL A 2 4.39 23.29 -15.66
C VAL A 2 5.32 22.07 -15.60
N ARG A 3 6.62 22.24 -15.88
CA ARG A 3 7.60 21.13 -15.82
C ARG A 3 7.67 20.45 -14.45
N SER A 4 7.68 21.22 -13.36
CA SER A 4 7.75 20.69 -11.99
C SER A 4 6.48 19.93 -11.60
N ALA A 5 5.31 20.44 -12.00
CA ALA A 5 4.04 19.77 -11.80
C ALA A 5 3.97 18.46 -12.59
N SER A 6 4.43 18.45 -13.85
CA SER A 6 4.50 17.23 -14.67
C SER A 6 5.43 16.19 -14.05
N ILE A 7 6.64 16.58 -13.61
CA ILE A 7 7.59 15.66 -12.98
C ILE A 7 7.02 15.08 -11.68
N ALA A 8 6.46 15.93 -10.80
CA ALA A 8 5.86 15.47 -9.54
C ALA A 8 4.65 14.55 -9.80
N GLY A 9 3.81 14.88 -10.78
CA GLY A 9 2.68 14.06 -11.19
C GLY A 9 3.10 12.71 -11.75
N SER A 10 4.09 12.67 -12.64
CA SER A 10 4.63 11.43 -13.20
C SER A 10 5.26 10.55 -12.12
N LEU A 11 6.06 11.14 -11.21
CA LEU A 11 6.65 10.42 -10.08
C LEU A 11 5.56 9.82 -9.19
N PHE A 12 4.51 10.59 -8.86
CA PHE A 12 3.39 10.10 -8.08
C PHE A 12 2.67 8.93 -8.78
N ILE A 13 2.32 9.07 -10.06
CA ILE A 13 1.60 8.03 -10.80
C ILE A 13 2.41 6.74 -10.86
N VAL A 14 3.68 6.84 -11.24
CA VAL A 14 4.56 5.67 -11.35
C VAL A 14 4.76 5.01 -9.98
N ASP A 15 5.09 5.78 -8.95
CA ASP A 15 5.43 5.20 -7.65
C ASP A 15 4.20 4.67 -6.89
N ALA A 16 3.08 5.40 -6.91
CA ALA A 16 1.87 5.03 -6.19
C ALA A 16 1.11 3.89 -6.87
N PHE A 17 1.05 3.87 -8.21
CA PHE A 17 0.22 2.89 -8.94
C PHE A 17 1.03 1.74 -9.54
N VAL A 18 2.26 1.97 -10.02
CA VAL A 18 3.07 0.91 -10.63
C VAL A 18 3.82 0.12 -9.56
N PHE A 19 4.62 0.80 -8.75
CA PHE A 19 5.46 0.15 -7.74
C PHE A 19 4.76 -0.10 -6.40
N ASN A 20 3.68 0.63 -6.10
CA ASN A 20 2.94 0.53 -4.84
C ASN A 20 3.83 0.77 -3.61
N GLN A 21 4.94 1.50 -3.81
CA GLN A 21 5.86 1.87 -2.74
C GLN A 21 5.47 3.25 -2.23
N GLY A 22 5.34 4.25 -3.10
CA GLY A 22 5.07 5.63 -2.70
C GLY A 22 6.21 6.26 -1.86
N VAL A 23 7.26 5.51 -1.57
CA VAL A 23 8.39 5.91 -0.73
C VAL A 23 9.34 6.76 -1.52
N LEU A 24 9.67 6.32 -2.74
CA LEU A 24 10.63 7.00 -3.60
C LEU A 24 10.13 8.39 -3.96
N ALA A 25 8.88 8.53 -4.39
CA ALA A 25 8.27 9.81 -4.69
C ALA A 25 8.20 10.70 -3.44
N SER A 26 7.81 10.14 -2.28
CA SER A 26 7.76 10.91 -1.03
C SER A 26 9.15 11.40 -0.60
N VAL A 27 10.17 10.53 -0.62
CA VAL A 27 11.55 10.87 -0.25
C VAL A 27 12.13 11.90 -1.21
N ILE A 28 11.94 11.74 -2.52
CA ILE A 28 12.41 12.69 -3.52
C ILE A 28 11.72 14.04 -3.34
N CYS A 29 10.39 14.06 -3.19
CA CYS A 29 9.64 15.30 -3.00
C CYS A 29 10.05 16.03 -1.71
N LEU A 30 10.18 15.31 -0.59
CA LEU A 30 10.64 15.88 0.68
C LEU A 30 12.09 16.38 0.59
N GLY A 31 12.99 15.62 -0.05
CA GLY A 31 14.37 16.03 -0.29
C GLY A 31 14.44 17.33 -1.10
N ILE A 32 13.66 17.45 -2.17
CA ILE A 32 13.57 18.68 -2.97
C ILE A 32 13.07 19.85 -2.12
N VAL A 33 12.00 19.64 -1.33
CA VAL A 33 11.48 20.68 -0.42
C VAL A 33 12.55 21.15 0.56
N LEU A 34 13.30 20.23 1.18
CA LEU A 34 14.37 20.56 2.12
C LEU A 34 15.51 21.34 1.46
N ILE A 35 15.99 20.90 0.30
CA ILE A 35 17.05 21.59 -0.46
C ILE A 35 16.58 23.00 -0.85
N MET A 36 15.34 23.13 -1.32
CA MET A 36 14.77 24.42 -1.69
C MET A 36 14.60 25.34 -0.48
N LEU A 37 14.20 24.80 0.68
CA LEU A 37 14.08 25.55 1.92
C LEU A 37 15.44 26.14 2.35
N ILE A 38 16.49 25.32 2.38
CA ILE A 38 17.86 25.74 2.72
C ILE A 38 18.33 26.83 1.74
N ASN A 39 18.17 26.60 0.44
CA ASN A 39 18.55 27.57 -0.58
C ASN A 39 17.74 28.86 -0.53
N SER A 40 16.50 28.79 -0.04
CA SER A 40 15.60 29.94 0.12
C SER A 40 15.95 30.78 1.34
N LEU A 41 16.54 30.19 2.38
CA LEU A 41 17.11 30.91 3.52
C LEU A 41 18.39 31.66 3.11
N ARG A 42 19.17 31.09 2.19
CA ARG A 42 20.45 31.67 1.72
C ARG A 42 20.30 32.72 0.62
N TYR A 43 19.29 32.60 -0.25
CA TYR A 43 19.09 33.50 -1.39
C TYR A 43 17.63 33.96 -1.49
N ARG A 44 17.38 35.27 -1.26
CA ARG A 44 16.03 35.86 -1.25
C ARG A 44 15.44 36.17 -2.64
N LYS A 45 16.24 36.09 -3.71
CA LYS A 45 15.78 36.35 -5.08
C LYS A 45 14.82 35.24 -5.51
N ASP A 46 13.67 35.62 -6.06
CA ASP A 46 12.58 34.72 -6.51
C ASP A 46 11.91 33.86 -5.41
N PHE A 47 11.92 34.30 -4.14
CA PHE A 47 11.31 33.59 -3.00
C PHE A 47 9.87 33.11 -3.25
N LYS A 48 9.00 33.97 -3.84
CA LYS A 48 7.61 33.62 -4.17
C LYS A 48 7.50 32.44 -5.13
N LYS A 49 8.34 32.39 -6.18
CA LYS A 49 8.34 31.27 -7.14
C LYS A 49 8.82 29.98 -6.47
N ARG A 50 9.81 30.07 -5.60
CA ARG A 50 10.33 28.91 -4.83
C ARG A 50 9.28 28.36 -3.87
N LEU A 51 8.54 29.23 -3.17
CA LEU A 51 7.44 28.82 -2.30
C LEU A 51 6.38 28.01 -3.05
N ILE A 52 5.99 28.46 -4.24
CA ILE A 52 4.98 27.75 -5.05
C ILE A 52 5.51 26.36 -5.46
N ILE A 53 6.77 26.26 -5.88
CA ILE A 53 7.37 24.97 -6.25
C ILE A 53 7.49 24.05 -5.03
N MET A 54 7.90 24.56 -3.86
CA MET A 54 7.92 23.80 -2.61
C MET A 54 6.52 23.29 -2.25
N GLY A 55 5.49 24.13 -2.41
CA GLY A 55 4.10 23.74 -2.22
C GLY A 55 3.67 22.58 -3.13
N ILE A 56 4.08 22.58 -4.41
CA ILE A 56 3.78 21.49 -5.34
C ILE A 56 4.41 20.17 -4.88
N TYR A 57 5.70 20.17 -4.52
CA TYR A 57 6.37 18.95 -4.07
C TYR A 57 5.86 18.49 -2.69
N ALA A 58 5.56 19.42 -1.78
CA ALA A 58 4.95 19.08 -0.49
C ALA A 58 3.57 18.44 -0.68
N ALA A 59 2.73 19.00 -1.54
CA ALA A 59 1.44 18.40 -1.90
C ALA A 59 1.61 17.01 -2.52
N GLY A 60 2.59 16.83 -3.40
CA GLY A 60 2.94 15.52 -3.97
C GLY A 60 3.32 14.48 -2.91
N ALA A 61 4.15 14.86 -1.93
CA ALA A 61 4.51 13.98 -0.82
C ALA A 61 3.27 13.60 0.04
N VAL A 62 2.43 14.58 0.38
CA VAL A 62 1.20 14.35 1.16
C VAL A 62 0.24 13.41 0.43
N LEU A 63 0.02 13.63 -0.88
CA LEU A 63 -0.83 12.77 -1.71
C LEU A 63 -0.29 11.33 -1.76
N THR A 64 1.03 11.18 -1.86
CA THR A 64 1.67 9.86 -1.90
C THR A 64 1.48 9.09 -0.60
N ILE A 65 1.71 9.75 0.55
CA ILE A 65 1.46 9.16 1.88
C ILE A 65 -0.02 8.80 2.05
N GLY A 66 -0.93 9.68 1.60
CA GLY A 66 -2.37 9.42 1.60
C GLY A 66 -2.75 8.18 0.79
N ALA A 67 -2.21 8.04 -0.42
CA ALA A 67 -2.45 6.89 -1.29
C ALA A 67 -1.95 5.57 -0.66
N ILE A 68 -0.77 5.56 -0.03
CA ILE A 68 -0.24 4.38 0.69
C ILE A 68 -1.20 3.97 1.81
N ARG A 69 -1.61 4.94 2.66
CA ARG A 69 -2.53 4.68 3.77
C ARG A 69 -3.88 4.14 3.29
N PHE A 70 -4.43 4.75 2.25
CA PHE A 70 -5.68 4.31 1.64
C PHE A 70 -5.59 2.86 1.13
N ASN A 71 -4.54 2.53 0.37
CA ASN A 71 -4.31 1.18 -0.13
C ASN A 71 -4.13 0.16 1.00
N ASN A 72 -3.41 0.52 2.07
CA ASN A 72 -3.21 -0.39 3.21
C ASN A 72 -4.48 -0.61 4.03
N ASN A 73 -5.27 0.44 4.26
CA ASN A 73 -6.55 0.32 4.95
C ASN A 73 -7.52 -0.57 4.15
N MET A 74 -7.56 -0.39 2.83
CA MET A 74 -8.35 -1.23 1.94
C MET A 74 -7.89 -2.70 1.94
N ALA A 75 -6.59 -2.94 1.89
CA ALA A 75 -6.04 -4.29 1.98
C ALA A 75 -6.41 -4.96 3.31
N ARG A 76 -6.41 -4.18 4.40
CA ARG A 76 -6.83 -4.68 5.71
C ARG A 76 -8.30 -5.06 5.75
N GLN A 77 -9.19 -4.17 5.31
CA GLN A 77 -10.64 -4.43 5.27
C GLN A 77 -10.97 -5.64 4.39
N ARG A 78 -10.33 -5.76 3.23
CA ARG A 78 -10.53 -6.91 2.32
C ARG A 78 -9.96 -8.20 2.88
N ALA A 79 -8.87 -8.14 3.63
CA ALA A 79 -8.34 -9.30 4.34
C ALA A 79 -9.34 -9.79 5.39
N GLU A 80 -9.99 -8.89 6.12
CA GLU A 80 -11.02 -9.24 7.11
C GLU A 80 -12.20 -9.98 6.48
N ILE A 81 -12.64 -9.56 5.27
CA ILE A 81 -13.66 -10.28 4.50
C ILE A 81 -13.21 -11.71 4.16
N ILE A 82 -11.96 -11.88 3.71
CA ILE A 82 -11.40 -13.21 3.40
C ILE A 82 -11.29 -14.06 4.66
N ILE A 83 -10.83 -13.49 5.77
CA ILE A 83 -10.68 -14.18 7.06
C ILE A 83 -12.04 -14.71 7.52
N GLN A 84 -13.09 -13.89 7.47
CA GLN A 84 -14.44 -14.31 7.83
C GLN A 84 -14.95 -15.45 6.93
N ALA A 85 -14.67 -15.38 5.62
CA ALA A 85 -15.01 -16.47 4.70
C ALA A 85 -14.24 -17.77 5.03
N CYS A 86 -12.96 -17.68 5.37
CA CYS A 86 -12.17 -18.84 5.83
C CYS A 86 -12.75 -19.44 7.12
N GLU A 87 -13.17 -18.61 8.07
CA GLU A 87 -13.80 -19.08 9.31
C GLU A 87 -15.13 -19.80 9.04
N GLN A 88 -15.97 -19.25 8.15
CA GLN A 88 -17.21 -19.91 7.74
C GLN A 88 -16.96 -21.25 7.03
N TYR A 89 -15.96 -21.30 6.14
CA TYR A 89 -15.53 -22.54 5.48
C TYR A 89 -15.10 -23.58 6.52
N TRP A 90 -14.32 -23.18 7.52
CA TRP A 90 -13.89 -24.05 8.62
C TRP A 90 -15.07 -24.60 9.43
N HIS A 91 -16.02 -23.74 9.78
CA HIS A 91 -17.20 -24.16 10.53
C HIS A 91 -18.09 -25.18 9.79
N GLN A 92 -18.12 -25.15 8.45
CA GLN A 92 -18.96 -26.04 7.65
C GLN A 92 -18.25 -27.31 7.19
N LYS A 93 -16.95 -27.22 6.87
CA LYS A 93 -16.18 -28.32 6.28
C LYS A 93 -15.15 -28.94 7.23
N GLY A 94 -14.96 -28.36 8.42
CA GLY A 94 -14.06 -28.88 9.45
C GLY A 94 -12.57 -28.60 9.21
N GLY A 95 -12.21 -27.73 8.27
CA GLY A 95 -10.83 -27.37 7.95
C GLY A 95 -10.76 -26.06 7.17
N PHE A 96 -9.58 -25.42 7.12
CA PHE A 96 -9.38 -24.22 6.29
C PHE A 96 -9.20 -24.62 4.82
N PRO A 97 -9.45 -23.71 3.87
CA PRO A 97 -9.29 -24.02 2.46
C PRO A 97 -7.80 -24.22 2.09
N ASP A 98 -7.52 -25.00 1.04
CA ASP A 98 -6.16 -25.13 0.52
C ASP A 98 -5.74 -23.89 -0.28
N ARG A 99 -6.71 -23.25 -0.92
CA ARG A 99 -6.54 -22.04 -1.74
C ARG A 99 -7.67 -21.05 -1.49
N LEU A 100 -7.40 -19.75 -1.67
CA LEU A 100 -8.44 -18.73 -1.48
C LEU A 100 -9.58 -18.87 -2.49
N GLU A 101 -9.28 -19.43 -3.66
CA GLU A 101 -10.26 -19.69 -4.71
C GLU A 101 -11.34 -20.70 -4.26
N ASP A 102 -11.05 -21.58 -3.30
CA ASP A 102 -12.00 -22.57 -2.77
C ASP A 102 -13.13 -21.91 -1.93
N LEU A 103 -12.96 -20.63 -1.58
CA LEU A 103 -13.99 -19.83 -0.92
C LEU A 103 -15.05 -19.33 -1.91
N ALA A 104 -14.78 -19.35 -3.21
CA ALA A 104 -15.70 -18.88 -4.23
C ALA A 104 -16.36 -20.04 -4.99
N PRO A 105 -17.65 -19.91 -5.38
CA PRO A 105 -18.53 -18.76 -5.15
C PRO A 105 -19.27 -18.78 -3.78
N ASP A 106 -19.18 -19.89 -3.04
CA ASP A 106 -20.10 -20.19 -1.92
C ASP A 106 -19.96 -19.26 -0.71
N TYR A 107 -18.75 -18.81 -0.38
CA TYR A 107 -18.46 -17.92 0.75
C TYR A 107 -18.06 -16.51 0.29
N LEU A 108 -17.52 -16.38 -0.93
CA LEU A 108 -17.16 -15.13 -1.57
C LEU A 108 -17.58 -15.16 -3.03
N LYS A 109 -18.16 -14.07 -3.55
CA LYS A 109 -18.44 -13.94 -4.99
C LYS A 109 -17.18 -14.15 -5.85
N GLN A 110 -16.06 -13.62 -5.38
CA GLN A 110 -14.73 -13.77 -5.94
C GLN A 110 -13.69 -13.36 -4.89
N VAL A 111 -12.46 -13.86 -5.00
CA VAL A 111 -11.37 -13.44 -4.12
C VAL A 111 -11.01 -11.97 -4.41
N PRO A 112 -11.13 -11.04 -3.45
CA PRO A 112 -10.83 -9.64 -3.69
C PRO A 112 -9.31 -9.42 -3.80
N ARG A 113 -8.91 -8.46 -4.64
CA ARG A 113 -7.51 -7.99 -4.68
C ARG A 113 -7.18 -7.20 -3.41
N ALA A 114 -5.99 -7.37 -2.86
CA ALA A 114 -5.53 -6.62 -1.70
C ALA A 114 -5.51 -5.11 -1.94
N LYS A 115 -5.00 -4.65 -3.08
CA LYS A 115 -4.82 -3.22 -3.39
C LYS A 115 -5.20 -2.91 -4.83
N TYR A 116 -5.46 -1.64 -5.13
CA TYR A 116 -5.70 -1.17 -6.51
C TYR A 116 -4.42 -0.92 -7.33
N ALA A 117 -3.24 -1.10 -6.73
CA ALA A 117 -1.98 -0.98 -7.44
C ALA A 117 -1.78 -2.07 -8.50
N PHE A 118 -0.88 -1.84 -9.44
CA PHE A 118 -0.52 -2.83 -10.45
C PHE A 118 0.29 -3.96 -9.81
N SER A 119 1.36 -3.60 -9.09
CA SER A 119 2.24 -4.55 -8.38
C SER A 119 1.79 -4.81 -6.93
N ASN A 120 2.09 -6.02 -6.42
CA ASN A 120 1.78 -6.46 -5.05
C ASN A 120 0.31 -6.24 -4.64
N SER A 121 -0.60 -6.44 -5.59
CA SER A 121 -2.03 -6.15 -5.45
C SER A 121 -2.87 -7.35 -5.06
N ARG A 122 -2.29 -8.54 -4.99
CA ARG A 122 -2.95 -9.77 -4.57
C ARG A 122 -2.58 -10.13 -3.13
N PHE A 123 -3.49 -10.84 -2.48
CA PHE A 123 -3.13 -11.57 -1.26
C PHE A 123 -2.26 -12.77 -1.63
N ILE A 124 -1.38 -13.12 -0.72
CA ILE A 124 -0.65 -14.38 -0.76
C ILE A 124 -1.26 -15.23 0.34
N TYR A 125 -1.66 -16.45 -0.01
CA TYR A 125 -2.15 -17.43 0.94
C TYR A 125 -1.19 -18.60 0.97
N ARG A 126 -0.91 -19.11 2.17
CA ARG A 126 -0.13 -20.33 2.34
C ARG A 126 -0.94 -21.27 3.22
N SER A 127 -1.37 -22.39 2.64
CA SER A 127 -1.90 -23.55 3.35
C SER A 127 -0.76 -24.51 3.70
N GLY A 128 -0.86 -25.17 4.85
CA GLY A 128 0.06 -26.17 5.34
C GLY A 128 -0.60 -26.96 6.47
N PRO A 129 -0.05 -28.14 6.84
CA PRO A 129 -0.72 -29.09 7.72
C PRO A 129 -1.24 -28.48 9.04
N ASP A 130 -0.44 -27.61 9.65
CA ASP A 130 -0.74 -26.97 10.94
C ASP A 130 -0.85 -25.44 10.87
N ARG A 131 -0.76 -24.86 9.66
CA ARG A 131 -0.72 -23.39 9.52
C ARG A 131 -1.29 -22.88 8.21
N HIS A 132 -2.22 -21.94 8.34
CA HIS A 132 -2.85 -21.24 7.24
C HIS A 132 -2.65 -19.74 7.46
N THR A 133 -1.94 -19.13 6.52
CA THR A 133 -1.58 -17.72 6.63
C THR A 133 -2.05 -16.93 5.45
N LEU A 134 -2.71 -15.81 5.73
CA LEU A 134 -3.08 -14.79 4.75
C LEU A 134 -2.11 -13.62 4.89
N MET A 135 -1.50 -13.20 3.80
CA MET A 135 -0.54 -12.09 3.84
C MET A 135 -0.72 -11.11 2.69
N TYR A 136 -0.32 -9.86 2.94
CA TYR A 136 -0.17 -8.84 1.90
C TYR A 136 1.02 -7.94 2.22
N VAL A 137 1.59 -7.34 1.18
CA VAL A 137 2.72 -6.42 1.30
C VAL A 137 2.20 -5.03 1.66
N ALA A 138 2.44 -4.55 2.87
CA ALA A 138 2.03 -3.19 3.25
C ALA A 138 3.02 -2.12 2.74
N PHE A 139 4.31 -2.47 2.65
CA PHE A 139 5.40 -1.54 2.31
C PHE A 139 6.51 -2.21 1.50
N PRO A 140 6.40 -2.34 0.17
CA PRO A 140 7.37 -3.10 -0.61
C PRO A 140 8.80 -2.54 -0.48
N PRO A 141 9.86 -3.38 -0.48
CA PRO A 141 9.82 -4.84 -0.57
C PRO A 141 9.59 -5.55 0.79
N PHE A 142 9.30 -4.82 1.87
CA PHE A 142 9.20 -5.30 3.25
C PHE A 142 7.77 -5.13 3.83
N GLY A 143 7.65 -5.16 5.16
CA GLY A 143 6.42 -4.80 5.86
C GLY A 143 5.24 -5.70 5.50
N ARG A 144 5.50 -6.99 5.35
CA ARG A 144 4.47 -7.97 5.01
C ARG A 144 3.60 -8.18 6.24
N LYS A 145 2.31 -7.84 6.14
CA LYS A 145 1.35 -8.14 7.21
C LYS A 145 0.86 -9.56 6.99
N VAL A 146 0.99 -10.37 8.03
CA VAL A 146 0.62 -11.80 8.01
C VAL A 146 -0.46 -12.02 9.05
N TYR A 147 -1.53 -12.72 8.69
CA TYR A 147 -2.54 -13.19 9.62
C TYR A 147 -2.47 -14.71 9.70
N SER A 148 -2.36 -15.25 10.92
CA SER A 148 -2.55 -16.69 11.17
C SER A 148 -4.00 -16.94 11.48
N LEU A 149 -4.64 -17.82 10.70
CA LEU A 149 -6.04 -18.18 10.89
C LEU A 149 -6.24 -18.99 12.18
N GLU A 150 -5.26 -19.82 12.56
CA GLU A 150 -5.31 -20.63 13.78
C GLU A 150 -5.23 -19.74 15.02
N ASN A 151 -4.23 -18.86 15.06
CA ASN A 151 -3.98 -18.01 16.22
C ASN A 151 -4.86 -16.75 16.25
N ARG A 152 -5.61 -16.50 15.16
CA ARG A 152 -6.45 -15.31 14.94
C ARG A 152 -5.72 -13.99 15.18
N LYS A 153 -4.44 -13.96 14.85
CA LYS A 153 -3.54 -12.85 15.17
C LYS A 153 -2.85 -12.32 13.93
N TRP A 154 -2.76 -10.99 13.90
CA TRP A 154 -1.90 -10.29 12.98
C TRP A 154 -0.48 -10.25 13.51
N GLY A 155 0.45 -10.64 12.66
CA GLY A 155 1.87 -10.44 12.82
C GLY A 155 2.43 -9.61 11.67
N GLN A 156 3.76 -9.50 11.68
CA GLN A 156 4.53 -8.91 10.62
C GLN A 156 5.68 -9.84 10.28
N LEU A 157 5.92 -10.01 8.99
CA LEU A 157 7.12 -10.62 8.46
C LEU A 157 7.98 -9.48 7.93
N ASP A 158 9.28 -9.55 8.24
CA ASP A 158 10.32 -8.54 7.96
C ASP A 158 10.29 -7.27 8.84
#